data_AF-A0A949R1Z6-F1
#
_entry.id   AF-A0A949R1Z6-F1
#
_cell.length_a   1.000
_cell.length_b   1.000
_cell.length_c   1.000
_cell.angle_alpha   90.00
_cell.angle_beta   90.00
_cell.angle_gamma   90.00
#
_symmetry.space_group_name_H-M   'P 1'
#
loop_
_entity.id
_entity.type
_entity.pdbx_description
1 polymer ?
#
loop_
_entity_poly.entity_id
_entity_poly.type
_entity_poly.pdbx_seq_one_letter_code
_entity_poly.pdbx_strand_id
1 'polypeptide(L)'
;MEEVVTISAGMRKALSILTRESRMDIAITLVVKELLHLRINRAKGAIAKFEKKYEMTFAEFEKACDDGRIENPYSYEVEEDDWNWELSITELEDLMEYKQWLS
;
A
#
# COMPACT_ATOMS: atom_id res chain seq x y z
N MET A 1 29.66 11.80 -10.99
CA MET A 1 29.55 12.60 -9.76
C MET A 1 28.34 12.11 -9.03
N GLU A 2 28.47 11.64 -7.78
CA GLU A 2 27.30 11.41 -6.93
C GLU A 2 26.61 12.75 -6.64
N GLU A 3 25.29 12.73 -6.63
CA GLU A 3 24.49 13.90 -6.30
C GLU A 3 24.54 14.14 -4.79
N VAL A 4 24.98 15.34 -4.39
CA VAL A 4 25.03 15.72 -2.97
C VAL A 4 23.66 16.21 -2.53
N VAL A 5 22.90 15.35 -1.88
CA VAL A 5 21.62 15.71 -1.27
C VAL A 5 21.86 16.32 0.11
N THR A 6 21.39 17.55 0.31
CA THR A 6 21.51 18.24 1.61
C THR A 6 20.22 18.11 2.41
N ILE A 7 20.32 17.56 3.62
CA ILE A 7 19.19 17.43 4.56
C ILE A 7 19.19 18.62 5.53
N SER A 8 18.02 19.20 5.83
CA SER A 8 17.93 20.29 6.82
C SER A 8 18.27 19.81 8.24
N ALA A 9 18.69 20.73 9.11
CA ALA A 9 19.01 20.40 10.50
C ALA A 9 17.81 19.84 11.29
N GLY A 10 16.61 20.38 11.04
CA GLY A 10 15.38 19.89 11.64
C GLY A 10 15.07 18.44 11.23
N MET A 11 15.24 18.13 9.94
CA MET A 11 15.00 16.78 9.43
C MET A 11 16.03 15.77 9.96
N ARG A 12 17.32 16.15 10.06
CA ARG A 12 18.33 15.29 10.72
C ARG A 12 17.93 14.95 12.16
N LYS A 13 17.48 15.95 12.92
CA LYS A 13 17.03 15.75 14.30
C LYS A 13 15.81 14.81 14.36
N ALA A 14 14.83 15.01 13.49
CA ALA A 14 13.65 14.15 13.43
C ALA A 14 14.02 12.70 13.08
N LEU A 15 14.81 12.49 12.03
CA LEU A 15 15.30 11.18 11.61
C LEU A 15 16.01 10.46 12.75
N SER A 16 16.95 11.13 13.43
CA SER A 16 17.67 10.52 14.55
C SER A 16 16.77 10.19 15.75
N ILE A 17 15.76 11.01 16.06
CA ILE A 17 14.83 10.73 17.15
C ILE A 17 13.94 9.53 16.82
N LEU A 18 13.37 9.51 15.61
CA LEU A 18 12.40 8.49 15.20
C LEU A 18 13.06 7.12 14.99
N THR A 19 14.27 7.11 14.44
CA THR A 19 14.97 5.86 14.09
C THR A 19 15.99 5.42 15.13
N ARG A 20 16.35 6.31 16.08
CA ARG A 20 17.49 6.15 16.99
C ARG A 20 18.83 5.94 16.28
N GLU A 21 18.94 6.43 15.03
CA GLU A 21 20.12 6.29 14.20
C GLU A 21 20.79 7.65 13.93
N SER A 22 22.12 7.67 14.02
CA SER A 22 22.96 8.84 13.78
C SER A 22 23.38 8.97 12.31
N ARG A 23 23.50 7.85 11.61
CA ARG A 23 23.84 7.75 10.19
C ARG A 23 22.61 8.02 9.32
N MET A 24 22.63 9.12 8.57
CA MET A 24 21.45 9.59 7.83
C MET A 24 21.02 8.66 6.71
N ASP A 25 21.97 8.01 6.03
CA ASP A 25 21.71 6.96 5.03
C ASP A 25 20.88 5.80 5.64
N ILE A 26 21.27 5.33 6.82
CA ILE A 26 20.56 4.26 7.53
C ILE A 26 19.21 4.79 8.05
N ALA A 27 19.18 5.97 8.66
CA ALA A 27 17.94 6.55 9.20
C ALA A 27 16.87 6.75 8.10
N ILE A 28 17.25 7.23 6.92
CA ILE A 28 16.34 7.35 5.77
C ILE A 28 15.85 5.97 5.35
N THR A 29 16.76 4.99 5.21
CA THR A 29 16.39 3.62 4.84
C THR A 29 15.36 3.03 5.82
N LEU A 30 15.54 3.25 7.12
CA LEU A 30 14.61 2.78 8.15
C LEU A 30 13.24 3.45 8.02
N VAL A 31 13.18 4.77 7.82
CA VAL A 31 11.89 5.48 7.64
C VAL A 31 11.17 5.05 6.38
N VAL A 32 11.90 4.85 5.27
CA VAL A 32 11.30 4.37 4.02
C VAL A 32 10.76 2.94 4.18
N LYS A 33 11.49 2.04 4.84
CA LYS A 33 11.02 0.68 5.17
C LYS A 33 9.75 0.72 6.02
N GLU A 34 9.71 1.60 7.02
CA GLU A 34 8.53 1.74 7.87
C GLU A 34 7.33 2.31 7.11
N LEU A 35 7.53 3.30 6.24
CA LEU A 35 6.49 3.82 5.37
C LEU A 35 5.93 2.75 4.42
N LEU A 36 6.79 1.94 3.82
CA LEU A 36 6.37 0.82 2.98
C LEU A 36 5.56 -0.19 3.77
N HIS A 37 6.01 -0.60 4.97
CA HIS A 37 5.25 -1.51 5.82
C HIS A 37 3.87 -0.94 6.17
N LEU A 38 3.79 0.34 6.51
CA LEU A 38 2.52 1.00 6.82
C LEU A 38 1.58 0.98 5.61
N ARG A 39 2.08 1.30 4.41
CA ARG A 39 1.26 1.30 3.19
C ARG A 39 0.83 -0.10 2.77
N ILE A 40 1.72 -1.09 2.85
CA ILE A 40 1.39 -2.51 2.60
C ILE A 40 0.26 -2.97 3.53
N ASN A 41 0.35 -2.63 4.82
CA ASN A 41 -0.69 -3.01 5.78
C ASN A 41 -2.02 -2.31 5.50
N ARG A 42 -2.01 -1.06 5.02
CA ARG A 42 -3.22 -0.35 4.60
C ARG A 42 -3.86 -1.00 3.38
N ALA A 43 -3.09 -1.28 2.34
CA ALA A 43 -3.59 -1.93 1.13
C ALA A 43 -4.18 -3.32 1.43
N LYS A 44 -3.46 -4.14 2.22
CA LYS A 44 -3.99 -5.42 2.71
C LYS A 44 -5.27 -5.27 3.53
N GLY A 45 -5.35 -4.25 4.38
CA GLY A 45 -6.55 -3.96 5.16
C GLY A 45 -7.74 -3.54 4.30
N ALA A 46 -7.51 -2.77 3.23
CA ALA A 46 -8.53 -2.40 2.26
C ALA A 46 -9.04 -3.61 1.48
N ILE A 47 -8.14 -4.45 0.95
CA ILE A 47 -8.48 -5.72 0.29
C ILE A 47 -9.32 -6.60 1.22
N ALA A 48 -8.87 -6.82 2.45
CA ALA A 48 -9.58 -7.66 3.42
C ALA A 48 -10.96 -7.11 3.80
N LYS A 49 -11.17 -5.78 3.73
CA LYS A 49 -12.48 -5.17 3.96
C LYS A 49 -13.47 -5.57 2.86
N PHE A 50 -13.04 -5.54 1.60
CA PHE A 50 -13.88 -5.96 0.49
C PHE A 50 -14.09 -7.48 0.46
N GLU A 51 -13.05 -8.26 0.70
CA GLU A 51 -13.16 -9.72 0.84
C GLU A 51 -14.17 -10.11 1.91
N LYS A 52 -14.17 -9.38 3.03
CA LYS A 52 -15.16 -9.57 4.10
C LYS A 52 -16.56 -9.10 3.71
N LYS A 53 -16.69 -8.02 2.94
CA LYS A 53 -18.00 -7.49 2.51
C LYS A 53 -18.70 -8.47 1.57
N TYR A 54 -17.96 -9.05 0.63
CA TYR A 54 -18.49 -9.94 -0.41
C TYR A 54 -18.30 -11.43 -0.09
N GLU A 55 -17.63 -11.76 1.01
CA GLU A 55 -17.32 -13.13 1.45
C GLU A 55 -16.58 -13.98 0.39
N MET A 56 -15.75 -13.34 -0.42
CA MET A 56 -15.01 -13.96 -1.52
C MET A 56 -13.76 -13.15 -1.87
N THR A 57 -12.86 -13.73 -2.67
CA THR A 57 -11.70 -13.02 -3.23
C THR A 57 -12.10 -12.10 -4.39
N PHE A 58 -11.23 -11.17 -4.77
CA PHE A 58 -11.49 -10.25 -5.90
C PHE A 58 -11.80 -10.99 -7.21
N ALA A 59 -11.03 -12.03 -7.53
CA ALA A 59 -11.27 -12.83 -8.74
C ALA A 59 -12.61 -13.59 -8.71
N GLU A 60 -13.07 -14.01 -7.53
CA GLU A 60 -14.38 -14.63 -7.36
C GLU A 60 -15.51 -13.62 -7.45
N PHE A 61 -15.28 -12.38 -6.99
CA PHE A 61 -16.18 -11.25 -7.09
C PHE A 61 -16.39 -10.83 -8.55
N GLU A 62 -15.34 -10.66 -9.33
CA GLU A 62 -15.42 -10.37 -10.77
C GLU A 62 -16.28 -11.40 -11.50
N LYS A 63 -15.99 -12.69 -11.25
CA LYS A 63 -16.80 -13.78 -11.80
C LYS A 63 -18.25 -13.77 -11.28
N ALA A 64 -18.48 -13.31 -10.05
CA ALA A 64 -19.82 -13.22 -9.49
C ALA A 64 -20.64 -12.07 -10.12
N CYS A 65 -20.00 -10.99 -10.51
CA CYS A 65 -20.60 -9.93 -11.33
C CYS A 65 -21.00 -10.46 -12.72
N ASP A 66 -20.09 -11.16 -13.40
CA ASP A 66 -20.33 -11.73 -14.74
C ASP A 66 -21.45 -12.78 -14.77
N ASP A 67 -21.44 -13.70 -13.79
CA ASP A 67 -22.39 -14.81 -13.71
C ASP A 67 -23.73 -14.42 -13.06
N GLY A 68 -23.91 -13.15 -12.69
CA GLY A 68 -25.15 -12.62 -12.09
C GLY A 68 -25.42 -13.06 -10.66
N ARG A 69 -24.36 -13.42 -9.91
CA ARG A 69 -24.42 -13.76 -8.47
C ARG A 69 -24.36 -12.52 -7.57
N ILE A 70 -23.82 -11.41 -8.05
CA ILE A 70 -23.90 -10.11 -7.39
C ILE A 70 -25.18 -9.40 -7.85
N GLU A 71 -25.97 -8.91 -6.89
CA GLU A 71 -27.16 -8.12 -7.18
C GLU A 71 -26.76 -6.73 -7.69
N ASN A 72 -27.36 -6.27 -8.80
CA ASN A 72 -27.08 -4.98 -9.42
C ASN A 72 -25.57 -4.70 -9.59
N PRO A 73 -24.83 -5.53 -10.36
CA PRO A 73 -23.38 -5.43 -10.46
C PRO A 73 -22.89 -4.09 -11.03
N TYR A 74 -23.75 -3.39 -11.80
CA TYR A 74 -23.49 -2.05 -12.35
C TYR A 74 -24.09 -0.92 -11.51
N SER A 75 -24.39 -1.17 -10.24
CA SER A 75 -24.76 -0.09 -9.32
C SER A 75 -23.50 0.69 -8.93
N TYR A 76 -23.67 2.00 -8.70
CA TYR A 76 -22.56 2.87 -8.30
C TYR A 76 -21.76 2.31 -7.10
N GLU A 77 -22.45 1.72 -6.12
CA GLU A 77 -21.78 1.14 -4.96
C GLU A 77 -20.90 -0.07 -5.32
N VAL A 78 -21.39 -0.95 -6.19
CA VAL A 78 -20.63 -2.16 -6.59
C VAL A 78 -19.46 -1.78 -7.49
N GLU A 79 -19.66 -0.85 -8.43
CA GLU A 79 -18.58 -0.35 -9.30
C GLU A 79 -17.52 0.43 -8.50
N GLU A 80 -17.92 1.22 -7.50
CA GLU A 80 -16.98 1.92 -6.61
C GLU A 80 -16.16 0.93 -5.78
N ASP A 81 -16.79 -0.12 -5.27
CA ASP A 81 -16.09 -1.16 -4.51
C ASP A 81 -15.13 -1.95 -5.38
N ASP A 82 -15.55 -2.37 -6.58
CA ASP A 82 -14.71 -3.04 -7.59
C ASP A 82 -13.44 -2.22 -7.87
N TRP A 83 -13.63 -0.96 -8.30
CA TRP A 83 -12.51 -0.09 -8.66
C TRP A 83 -11.54 0.17 -7.50
N ASN A 84 -12.07 0.42 -6.30
CA ASN A 84 -11.22 0.64 -5.12
C ASN A 84 -10.50 -0.64 -4.67
N TRP A 85 -11.09 -1.81 -4.88
CA TRP A 85 -10.48 -3.08 -4.57
C TRP A 85 -9.34 -3.39 -5.54
N GLU A 86 -9.56 -3.25 -6.84
CA GLU A 86 -8.53 -3.40 -7.87
C GLU A 86 -7.34 -2.44 -7.62
N LEU A 87 -7.64 -1.18 -7.30
CA LEU A 87 -6.63 -0.17 -6.96
C LEU A 87 -5.80 -0.59 -5.74
N SER A 88 -6.43 -1.18 -4.73
CA SER A 88 -5.74 -1.66 -3.52
C SER A 88 -4.84 -2.87 -3.80
N ILE A 89 -5.24 -3.76 -4.73
CA ILE A 89 -4.42 -4.89 -5.18
C ILE A 89 -3.21 -4.39 -5.94
N THR A 90 -3.43 -3.50 -6.92
CA THR A 90 -2.36 -2.89 -7.71
C THR A 90 -1.36 -2.14 -6.80
N GLU A 91 -1.86 -1.33 -5.85
CA GLU A 91 -0.99 -0.64 -4.89
C GLU A 91 -0.17 -1.65 -4.05
N LEU A 92 -0.77 -2.77 -3.63
CA LEU A 92 -0.07 -3.78 -2.86
C LEU A 92 1.05 -4.44 -3.69
N GLU A 93 0.80 -4.75 -4.95
CA GLU A 93 1.78 -5.34 -5.87
C GLU A 93 2.99 -4.40 -6.06
N ASP A 94 2.74 -3.13 -6.39
CA ASP A 94 3.78 -2.10 -6.53
C ASP A 94 4.61 -1.95 -5.24
N LEU A 95 3.95 -1.87 -4.07
CA LEU A 95 4.64 -1.72 -2.80
C LEU A 95 5.49 -2.94 -2.44
N MET A 96 5.05 -4.13 -2.82
CA MET A 96 5.81 -5.37 -2.62
C MET A 96 7.03 -5.41 -3.54
N GLU A 97 6.94 -4.87 -4.77
CA GLU A 97 8.09 -4.68 -5.64
C GLU A 97 9.09 -3.69 -5.03
N TYR A 98 8.64 -2.50 -4.60
CA TYR A 98 9.52 -1.48 -3.98
C TYR A 98 10.22 -1.99 -2.72
N LYS A 99 9.56 -2.86 -1.96
CA LYS A 99 10.18 -3.50 -0.79
C LYS A 99 11.40 -4.36 -1.16
N GLN A 100 11.42 -4.97 -2.35
CA GLN A 100 12.56 -5.77 -2.81
C GLN A 100 13.78 -4.90 -3.11
N TRP A 101 13.60 -3.66 -3.56
CA TRP A 101 14.71 -2.74 -3.83
C TRP A 101 15.46 -2.33 -2.55
N LEU A 102 14.82 -2.46 -1.39
CA LEU A 102 15.38 -2.09 -0.10
C LEU A 102 15.78 -3.31 0.76
N SER A 103 15.66 -4.52 0.20
CA SER A 103 16.05 -5.78 0.84
C SER A 103 17.56 -5.97 0.77
#